data_AF-A0A0A1VIU5-F1
#
_entry.id   AF-A0A0A1VIU5-F1
#
_cell.length_a   1.000
_cell.length_b   1.000
_cell.length_c   1.000
_cell.angle_alpha   90.00
_cell.angle_beta   90.00
_cell.angle_gamma   90.00
#
_symmetry.space_group_name_H-M   'P 1'
#
loop_
_entity.id
_entity.type
_entity.pdbx_description
1 polymer ?
#
loop_
_entity_poly.entity_id
_entity_poly.type
_entity_poly.pdbx_seq_one_letter_code
_entity_poly.pdbx_strand_id
1 'polypeptide(L)' 'MAEDRRVWKDAFGNELKDGDSVTAIKDLKVRGSSSVVKVGTKVKNIRLSEGDHDIDCKIEGFGAMQLKSEYIKKA' A
#
# COMPACT_ATOMS: atom_id res chain seq x y z
N MET A 1 9.25 25.54 10.60
CA MET A 1 10.26 24.92 9.70
C MET A 1 10.52 23.51 10.21
N ALA A 2 10.68 22.56 9.27
CA ALA A 2 10.55 21.10 9.39
C ALA A 2 9.10 20.59 9.30
N GLU A 3 8.56 20.58 8.07
CA GLU A 3 7.66 19.49 7.67
C GLU A 3 8.50 18.22 7.77
N ASP A 4 8.33 17.48 8.86
CA ASP A 4 8.80 16.11 9.00
C ASP A 4 8.03 15.30 7.97
N ARG A 5 8.51 15.32 6.72
CA ARG A 5 7.98 14.44 5.68
C ARG A 5 8.34 13.04 6.13
N ARG A 6 7.47 12.40 6.90
CA ARG A 6 7.56 10.96 7.12
C ARG A 6 7.68 10.33 5.75
N VAL A 7 8.80 9.69 5.51
CA VAL A 7 9.07 9.06 4.24
C VAL A 7 8.56 7.63 4.36
N TRP A 8 7.36 7.37 3.83
CA TRP A 8 6.90 5.99 3.69
C TRP A 8 7.75 5.33 2.63
N LYS A 9 8.39 4.22 2.99
CA LYS A 9 9.22 3.45 2.07
C LYS A 9 8.56 2.11 1.83
N ASP A 10 8.53 1.67 0.58
CA ASP A 10 8.12 0.31 0.27
C ASP A 10 9.22 -0.73 0.60
N ALA A 11 8.98 -2.01 0.32
CA ALA A 11 9.88 -3.13 0.60
C ALA A 11 11.28 -2.99 -0.02
N PHE A 12 11.41 -2.19 -1.08
CA PHE A 12 12.65 -1.91 -1.81
C PHE A 12 13.27 -0.56 -1.43
N GLY A 13 12.67 0.16 -0.47
CA GLY A 13 13.18 1.45 0.00
C GLY A 13 12.76 2.66 -0.84
N ASN A 14 11.81 2.52 -1.78
CA ASN A 14 11.33 3.67 -2.56
C ASN A 14 10.31 4.49 -1.78
N GLU A 15 10.42 5.81 -1.89
CA GLU A 15 9.52 6.76 -1.25
C GLU A 15 8.14 6.72 -1.90
N LEU A 16 7.13 6.45 -1.08
CA LEU A 16 5.72 6.47 -1.43
C LEU A 16 5.14 7.84 -1.13
N LYS A 17 4.10 8.20 -1.88
CA LYS A 17 3.35 9.44 -1.69
C LYS A 17 1.85 9.17 -1.64
N ASP A 18 1.12 10.10 -1.05
CA ASP A 18 -0.34 10.07 -1.10
C ASP A 18 -0.82 10.15 -2.56
N GLY A 19 -1.76 9.30 -2.93
CA GLY A 19 -2.25 9.14 -4.29
C GLY A 19 -1.33 8.34 -5.23
N ASP A 20 -0.19 7.84 -4.76
CA ASP A 20 0.76 7.08 -5.60
C ASP A 20 0.22 5.68 -5.96
N SER A 21 0.97 4.96 -6.78
CA SER A 21 0.60 3.61 -7.23
C SER A 21 1.65 2.61 -6.75
N VAL A 22 1.17 1.52 -6.18
CA VAL A 22 2.01 0.45 -5.67
C VAL A 22 1.61 -0.88 -6.30
N THR A 23 2.52 -1.85 -6.29
CA THR A 23 2.32 -3.18 -6.83
C THR A 23 2.69 -4.20 -5.77
N ALA A 24 1.83 -5.19 -5.58
CA ALA A 24 2.09 -6.30 -4.67
C ALA A 24 3.27 -7.14 -5.20
N ILE A 25 4.26 -7.40 -4.35
CA ILE A 25 5.43 -8.21 -4.73
C ILE A 25 5.29 -9.69 -4.36
N LYS A 26 4.20 -10.03 -3.66
CA LYS A 26 3.85 -11.37 -3.21
C LYS A 26 2.34 -11.55 -3.30
N ASP A 27 1.89 -12.80 -3.24
CA ASP A 27 0.48 -13.11 -3.04
C ASP A 27 0.03 -12.78 -1.61
N LEU A 28 -1.05 -12.03 -1.50
CA LEU A 28 -1.67 -11.63 -0.25
C LEU A 28 -3.12 -12.09 -0.25
N LYS A 29 -3.46 -12.96 0.69
CA LYS A 29 -4.84 -13.38 0.90
C LYS A 29 -5.57 -12.35 1.73
N VAL A 30 -6.60 -11.73 1.16
CA VAL A 30 -7.44 -10.76 1.88
C VAL A 30 -8.38 -11.51 2.81
N ARG A 31 -8.25 -11.31 4.13
CA ARG A 31 -9.22 -11.88 5.09
C ARG A 31 -10.56 -11.17 4.90
N GLY A 32 -11.62 -11.92 4.61
CA GLY A 32 -12.96 -11.37 4.33
C GLY A 32 -13.33 -11.34 2.84
N SER A 33 -12.45 -11.77 1.93
CA SER A 33 -12.77 -11.95 0.52
C SER A 33 -12.22 -13.30 0.03
N SER A 34 -12.93 -13.98 -0.89
CA SER A 34 -12.40 -15.18 -1.57
C SER A 34 -11.31 -14.88 -2.59
N SER A 35 -11.03 -13.60 -2.81
CA SER A 35 -10.08 -13.15 -3.81
C SER A 35 -8.70 -12.93 -3.19
N VAL A 36 -7.66 -13.37 -3.89
CA VAL A 36 -6.26 -13.24 -3.50
C VAL A 36 -5.63 -12.13 -4.35
N VAL A 37 -4.97 -11.17 -3.71
CA VAL A 37 -4.13 -10.18 -4.40
C VAL A 37 -2.89 -10.91 -4.85
N LYS A 38 -2.71 -11.12 -6.15
CA LYS A 38 -1.53 -11.82 -6.66
C LYS A 38 -0.35 -10.86 -6.73
N VAL A 39 0.86 -11.43 -6.73
CA VAL A 39 2.05 -10.68 -7.15
C VAL A 39 1.81 -10.03 -8.51
N GLY A 40 2.18 -8.76 -8.66
CA GLY A 40 1.91 -7.96 -9.84
C GLY A 40 0.56 -7.22 -9.82
N THR A 41 -0.30 -7.41 -8.81
CA THR A 41 -1.52 -6.61 -8.66
C THR A 41 -1.15 -5.15 -8.36
N LYS A 42 -1.56 -4.24 -9.25
CA LYS A 42 -1.36 -2.80 -9.10
C LYS A 42 -2.51 -2.20 -8.27
N VAL A 43 -2.15 -1.60 -7.15
CA VAL A 43 -3.04 -0.83 -6.28
C VAL A 43 -2.75 0.65 -6.52
N LYS A 44 -3.78 1.40 -6.90
CA LYS A 44 -3.68 2.83 -7.19
C LYS A 44 -4.40 3.59 -6.09
N ASN A 45 -4.10 4.88 -5.94
CA ASN A 45 -4.78 5.75 -4.98
C ASN A 45 -4.53 5.30 -3.53
N ILE A 46 -3.26 4.98 -3.22
CA ILE A 46 -2.88 4.72 -1.83
C ILE A 46 -2.92 6.01 -1.02
N ARG A 47 -3.26 5.88 0.26
CA ARG A 47 -3.32 6.94 1.23
C ARG A 47 -2.30 6.66 2.31
N LEU A 48 -1.38 7.59 2.49
CA LEU A 48 -0.36 7.46 3.51
C LEU A 48 -0.87 8.07 4.81
N SER A 49 -0.80 7.31 5.89
CA SER A 49 -1.28 7.76 7.20
C SER A 49 -0.12 7.83 8.18
N GLU A 50 -0.08 8.90 8.95
CA GLU A 50 0.92 9.11 10.02
C GLU A 50 0.53 8.42 11.33
N GLY A 51 -0.60 7.70 11.34
CA GLY A 51 -1.13 6.97 12.48
C GLY A 51 -0.57 5.55 12.62
N ASP A 52 -1.43 4.62 13.03
CA ASP A 52 -1.08 3.25 13.42
C ASP A 52 -0.83 2.30 12.23
N HIS A 53 -1.21 2.71 11.01
CA HIS A 53 -1.11 1.90 9.80
C HIS A 53 -0.30 2.63 8.72
N ASP A 54 0.71 1.96 8.18
CA ASP A 54 1.64 2.56 7.20
C ASP A 54 0.95 3.02 5.92
N ILE A 55 0.05 2.20 5.35
CA ILE A 55 -0.56 2.45 4.04
C ILE A 55 -2.00 1.98 4.04
N ASP A 56 -2.92 2.92 3.86
CA ASP A 56 -4.33 2.65 3.59
C ASP A 56 -4.56 2.69 2.09
N CYS A 57 -5.30 1.75 1.53
CA CYS A 57 -5.64 1.78 0.11
C CYS A 57 -7.06 1.30 -0.08
N LYS A 58 -7.73 1.81 -1.11
CA LYS A 58 -9.07 1.36 -1.45
C LYS A 58 -9.03 0.64 -2.78
N ILE A 59 -9.43 -0.63 -2.77
CA ILE A 59 -9.52 -1.45 -3.97
C ILE A 59 -11.00 -1.65 -4.28
N GLU A 60 -11.42 -1.23 -5.48
CA GLU A 60 -12.80 -1.45 -5.94
C GLU A 60 -13.10 -2.96 -6.00
N GLY A 61 -14.17 -3.38 -5.34
CA GLY A 61 -14.55 -4.80 -5.18
C GLY A 61 -14.00 -5.49 -3.92
N PHE A 62 -12.99 -4.93 -3.25
CA PHE A 62 -12.47 -5.45 -1.97
C PHE A 62 -12.73 -4.51 -0.79
N GLY A 63 -12.85 -3.21 -1.03
CA GLY A 63 -13.05 -2.18 -0.01
C GLY A 63 -11.76 -1.48 0.40
N ALA A 64 -11.78 -0.84 1.58
CA ALA A 64 -10.59 -0.27 2.20
C ALA A 64 -9.74 -1.40 2.79
N MET A 65 -8.45 -1.42 2.42
CA MET A 65 -7.49 -2.41 2.83
C MET A 65 -6.22 -1.71 3.27
N GLN A 66 -5.71 -2.15 4.43
CA GLN A 66 -4.45 -1.63 4.97
C GLN A 66 -3.35 -2.61 4.60
N LEU A 67 -2.31 -2.10 3.94
CA LEU A 67 -1.18 -2.88 3.49
C LEU A 67 0.06 -2.43 4.25
N LYS A 68 0.94 -3.39 4.54
CA LYS A 68 2.29 -3.04 5.00
C LYS A 68 3.17 -2.74 3.79
N SER A 69 4.01 -1.73 3.95
CA SER A 69 5.09 -1.36 3.03
C SER A 69 5.99 -2.53 2.63
N GLU A 70 6.20 -3.50 3.52
CA GLU A 70 7.06 -4.68 3.29
C GLU A 70 6.54 -5.67 2.20
N TYR A 71 5.26 -5.58 1.81
CA TYR A 71 4.66 -6.48 0.80
C TYR A 71 4.30 -5.79 -0.51
N ILE A 72 4.67 -4.52 -0.65
CA ILE A 72 4.37 -3.72 -1.83
C ILE A 72 5.64 -3.07 -2.36
N LYS A 73 5.56 -2.58 -3.60
CA LYS A 73 6.62 -1.85 -4.29
C LYS A 73 6.01 -0.68 -5.06
N LYS A 74 6.65 0.49 -5.06
CA LYS A 74 6.27 1.62 -5.92
C LYS A 74 6.23 1.22 -7.40
N ALA A 75 5.20 1.63 -8.13
CA ALA A 75 4.91 1.20 -9.50
C ALA A 75 4.49 2.33 -10.44
#